data_AF-A0A2N0QPA9-F1
#
_entry.id   AF-A0A2N0QPA9-F1
#
_cell.length_a   1.000
_cell.length_b   1.000
_cell.length_c   1.000
_cell.angle_alpha   90.00
_cell.angle_beta   90.00
_cell.angle_gamma   90.00
#
_symmetry.space_group_name_H-M   'P 1'
#
loop_
_entity.id
_entity.type
_entity.pdbx_description
1 polymer ?
#
loop_
_entity_poly.entity_id
_entity_poly.type
_entity_poly.pdbx_seq_one_letter_code
_entity_poly.pdbx_strand_id
1 'polypeptide(L)'
;MKHQSRPRVKHLHYKKSGLIPDQDDYNVRIPTYDRAKLVAPNSSFSPSPYCPIPDMPFSPQYWDIILPDPIYDKNDNFIVPGSHEWFSYMHNLSKIHIANNRKAETTQLTIDQKAKARDKRLQELATNSGTTSKHMNNRWCVVDNLTTYNNTYNCIMTVHRILLYVKHQHENHKLPDEYLTSDDTKEVKMRPLK
;
A
#
# COMPACT_ATOMS: atom_id res chain seq x y z
N MET A 1 6.27 30.58 -37.10
CA MET A 1 5.43 29.95 -36.06
C MET A 1 5.12 31.00 -34.99
N LYS A 2 3.86 31.40 -34.83
CA LYS A 2 3.45 32.39 -33.81
C LYS A 2 2.80 31.64 -32.64
N HIS A 3 3.41 31.69 -31.46
CA HIS A 3 2.79 31.17 -30.24
C HIS A 3 1.60 32.06 -29.85
N GLN A 4 0.37 31.54 -29.93
CA GLN A 4 -0.76 32.17 -29.26
C GLN A 4 -0.73 31.79 -27.78
N SER A 5 -0.48 32.78 -26.91
CA SER A 5 -0.61 32.61 -25.47
C SER A 5 -2.09 32.43 -25.12
N ARG A 6 -2.44 31.33 -24.44
CA ARG A 6 -3.79 31.12 -23.90
C ARG A 6 -4.15 32.28 -22.95
N PRO A 7 -5.33 32.92 -23.08
CA PRO A 7 -5.74 33.95 -22.13
C PRO A 7 -5.93 33.29 -20.75
N ARG A 8 -5.10 33.67 -19.79
CA ARG A 8 -5.20 33.22 -18.40
C ARG A 8 -6.50 33.78 -17.82
N VAL A 9 -7.39 32.90 -17.36
CA VAL A 9 -8.64 33.26 -16.70
C VAL A 9 -8.29 34.10 -15.47
N LYS A 10 -8.64 35.38 -15.49
CA LYS A 10 -8.54 36.27 -14.32
C LYS A 10 -9.78 36.04 -13.48
N HIS A 11 -9.65 35.40 -12.33
CA HIS A 11 -10.74 35.31 -11.37
C HIS A 11 -11.10 36.72 -10.88
N LEU A 12 -12.40 36.99 -10.71
CA LEU A 12 -12.89 38.29 -10.28
C LEU A 12 -12.46 38.51 -8.82
N HIS A 13 -11.50 39.42 -8.60
CA HIS A 13 -11.05 39.77 -7.26
C HIS A 13 -11.91 40.91 -6.71
N TYR A 14 -12.83 40.59 -5.80
CA TYR A 14 -13.66 41.61 -5.16
C TYR A 14 -12.80 42.51 -4.27
N LYS A 15 -12.85 43.84 -4.48
CA LYS A 15 -12.12 44.80 -3.64
C LYS A 15 -12.74 44.97 -2.24
N LYS A 16 -14.06 44.80 -2.13
CA LYS A 16 -14.84 44.99 -0.89
C LYS A 16 -15.92 43.93 -0.79
N SER A 17 -16.13 43.37 0.40
CA SER A 17 -17.23 42.44 0.69
C SER A 17 -18.47 43.20 1.18
N GLY A 18 -19.66 42.76 0.78
CA GLY A 18 -20.94 43.28 1.29
C GLY A 18 -21.50 44.53 0.59
N LEU A 19 -20.81 45.08 -0.40
CA LEU A 19 -21.30 46.18 -1.24
C LEU A 19 -21.48 45.70 -2.68
N ILE A 20 -22.48 46.26 -3.38
CA ILE A 20 -22.69 45.99 -4.80
C ILE A 20 -21.49 46.57 -5.56
N PRO A 21 -20.73 45.75 -6.31
CA PRO A 21 -19.57 46.22 -7.03
C PRO A 21 -19.97 47.17 -8.16
N ASP A 22 -19.25 48.30 -8.27
CA ASP A 22 -19.46 49.26 -9.35
C ASP A 22 -18.77 48.78 -10.63
N GLN A 23 -19.35 49.08 -11.80
CA GLN A 23 -18.79 48.65 -13.09
C GLN A 23 -17.42 49.29 -13.36
N ASP A 24 -17.20 50.51 -12.88
CA ASP A 24 -15.94 51.24 -13.07
C ASP A 24 -14.76 50.61 -12.32
N ASP A 25 -15.03 49.77 -11.30
CA ASP A 25 -14.00 49.08 -10.53
C ASP A 25 -13.34 47.91 -11.28
N TYR A 26 -13.93 47.46 -12.40
CA TYR A 26 -13.54 46.23 -13.09
C TYR A 26 -13.49 46.42 -14.61
N ASN A 27 -12.40 45.96 -15.21
CA ASN A 27 -12.21 45.98 -16.67
C ASN A 27 -13.06 44.93 -17.41
N VAL A 28 -13.88 44.18 -16.68
CA VAL A 28 -14.77 43.14 -17.20
C VAL A 28 -16.19 43.58 -16.89
N ARG A 29 -17.10 43.41 -17.85
CA ARG A 29 -18.51 43.77 -17.69
C ARG A 29 -19.13 42.92 -16.58
N ILE A 30 -19.50 43.56 -15.48
CA ILE A 30 -20.21 42.92 -14.38
C ILE A 30 -21.65 42.72 -14.86
N PRO A 31 -22.21 41.51 -14.71
CA PRO A 31 -23.64 41.31 -14.95
C PRO A 31 -24.44 42.15 -13.96
N THR A 32 -24.91 43.32 -14.39
CA THR A 32 -25.76 44.19 -13.58
C THR A 32 -27.12 43.52 -13.40
N TYR A 33 -27.50 43.31 -12.14
CA TYR A 33 -28.81 42.77 -11.77
C TYR A 33 -29.85 43.88 -11.92
N ASP A 34 -30.47 43.97 -13.09
CA ASP A 34 -31.45 45.00 -13.41
C ASP A 34 -32.76 44.71 -12.65
N ARG A 35 -32.91 45.31 -11.46
CA ARG A 35 -34.05 45.10 -10.54
C ARG A 35 -35.41 45.41 -11.20
N ALA A 36 -35.43 46.18 -12.28
CA ALA A 36 -36.64 46.54 -13.03
C ALA A 36 -37.18 45.42 -13.95
N LYS A 37 -36.45 44.30 -14.14
CA LYS A 37 -36.90 43.16 -14.95
C LYS A 37 -37.32 41.98 -14.07
N LEU A 38 -38.36 42.16 -13.26
CA LEU A 38 -39.11 41.05 -12.69
C LEU A 38 -40.13 40.51 -13.71
N VAL A 39 -39.63 40.06 -14.86
CA VAL A 39 -40.29 38.96 -15.56
C VAL A 39 -39.72 37.72 -14.89
N ALA A 40 -40.58 36.89 -14.30
CA ALA A 40 -40.18 35.65 -13.63
C ALA A 40 -39.06 34.98 -14.44
N PRO A 41 -37.92 34.60 -13.81
CA PRO A 41 -36.85 33.96 -14.55
C PRO A 41 -37.47 32.72 -15.18
N ASN A 42 -37.61 32.76 -16.50
CA ASN A 42 -37.86 31.59 -17.29
C ASN A 42 -36.73 30.63 -16.95
N SER A 43 -37.08 29.62 -16.15
CA SER A 43 -36.25 28.52 -15.65
C SER A 43 -35.73 27.62 -16.80
N SER A 44 -35.52 28.20 -17.98
CA SER A 44 -35.04 27.56 -19.20
C SER A 44 -33.53 27.67 -19.39
N PHE A 45 -32.82 28.37 -18.49
CA PHE A 45 -31.35 28.51 -18.55
C PHE A 45 -30.58 27.83 -17.42
N SER A 46 -31.25 27.16 -16.47
CA SER A 46 -30.57 26.20 -15.61
C SER A 46 -30.55 24.86 -16.34
N PRO A 47 -29.37 24.29 -16.66
CA PRO A 47 -29.34 22.91 -17.14
C PRO A 47 -30.02 22.04 -16.08
N SER A 48 -30.96 21.19 -16.50
CA SER A 48 -31.54 20.19 -15.61
C SER A 48 -30.41 19.36 -15.00
N PRO A 49 -30.47 19.01 -13.70
CA PRO A 49 -29.56 18.03 -13.13
C PRO A 49 -29.56 16.76 -13.99
N TYR A 50 -28.37 16.20 -14.22
CA TYR A 50 -28.23 14.95 -14.96
C TYR A 50 -29.04 13.84 -14.28
N CYS A 51 -29.96 13.23 -15.03
CA CYS A 51 -30.72 12.06 -14.60
C CYS A 51 -30.11 10.83 -15.28
N PRO A 52 -29.31 10.02 -14.57
CA PRO A 52 -28.63 8.87 -15.17
C PRO A 52 -29.57 7.70 -15.50
N ILE A 53 -30.79 7.73 -14.98
CA ILE A 53 -31.82 6.73 -15.23
C ILE A 53 -32.55 7.12 -16.52
N PRO A 54 -32.50 6.30 -17.58
CA PRO A 54 -33.19 6.60 -18.82
C PRO A 54 -34.71 6.49 -18.64
N ASP A 55 -35.46 7.36 -19.30
CA ASP A 55 -36.94 7.36 -19.33
C ASP A 55 -37.47 6.30 -20.30
N MET A 56 -37.01 5.05 -20.14
CA MET A 56 -37.41 3.90 -20.93
C MET A 56 -37.18 2.59 -20.15
N PRO A 57 -37.85 1.47 -20.50
CA PRO A 57 -37.63 0.18 -19.83
C PRO A 57 -36.17 -0.26 -19.94
N PHE A 58 -35.57 -0.54 -18.78
CA PHE A 58 -34.13 -0.74 -18.63
C PHE A 58 -33.80 -2.05 -17.91
N SER A 59 -32.84 -2.81 -18.43
CA SER A 59 -32.50 -4.13 -17.91
C SER A 59 -31.86 -4.06 -16.50
N PRO A 60 -32.32 -4.89 -15.54
CA PRO A 60 -31.78 -4.95 -14.17
C PRO A 60 -30.25 -5.11 -14.08
N GLN A 61 -29.66 -5.82 -15.05
CA GLN A 61 -28.22 -6.14 -15.10
C GLN A 61 -27.28 -4.93 -15.11
N TYR A 62 -27.81 -3.73 -15.36
CA TYR A 62 -27.02 -2.51 -15.45
C TYR A 62 -27.22 -1.56 -14.26
N TRP A 63 -28.18 -1.82 -13.37
CA TRP A 63 -28.55 -0.90 -12.27
C TRP A 63 -27.36 -0.59 -11.35
N ASP A 64 -26.58 -1.61 -11.02
CA ASP A 64 -25.41 -1.48 -10.13
C ASP A 64 -24.18 -0.83 -10.81
N ILE A 65 -24.28 -0.54 -12.10
CA ILE A 65 -23.17 -0.05 -12.95
C ILE A 65 -23.48 1.37 -13.48
N ILE A 66 -24.66 1.93 -13.19
CA ILE A 66 -25.03 3.28 -13.61
C ILE A 66 -24.09 4.29 -12.93
N LEU A 67 -23.38 5.07 -13.75
CA LEU A 67 -22.53 6.13 -13.25
C LEU A 67 -23.38 7.32 -12.77
N PRO A 68 -23.09 7.89 -11.59
CA PRO A 68 -23.75 9.10 -11.12
C PRO A 68 -23.38 10.34 -11.97
N ASP A 69 -22.25 10.27 -12.68
CA ASP A 69 -21.71 11.37 -13.47
C ASP A 69 -22.13 11.29 -14.95
N PRO A 70 -22.23 12.45 -15.64
CA PRO A 70 -22.47 12.52 -17.08
C PRO A 70 -21.40 11.77 -17.88
N ILE A 71 -21.82 11.02 -18.89
CA ILE A 71 -20.92 10.26 -19.76
C ILE A 71 -20.63 11.10 -21.01
N TYR A 72 -19.37 11.16 -21.40
CA TYR A 72 -18.91 11.84 -22.61
C TYR A 72 -18.26 10.85 -23.58
N ASP A 73 -18.42 11.10 -24.87
CA ASP A 73 -17.68 10.39 -25.90
C ASP A 73 -16.21 10.86 -25.97
N LYS A 74 -15.43 10.24 -26.84
CA LYS A 74 -14.02 10.62 -27.09
C LYS A 74 -13.83 12.02 -27.68
N ASN A 75 -14.90 12.67 -28.12
CA ASN A 75 -14.91 14.00 -28.71
C ASN A 75 -15.53 15.04 -27.74
N ASP A 76 -15.66 14.70 -26.45
CA ASP A 76 -16.30 15.52 -25.40
C ASP A 76 -17.79 15.84 -25.64
N ASN A 77 -18.49 15.03 -26.45
CA ASN A 77 -19.93 15.14 -26.61
C ASN A 77 -20.66 14.38 -25.51
N PHE A 78 -21.69 15.00 -24.93
CA PHE A 78 -22.53 14.37 -23.93
C PHE A 78 -23.34 13.22 -24.54
N ILE A 79 -23.19 12.03 -23.95
CA ILE A 79 -23.95 10.84 -24.34
C ILE A 79 -25.26 10.85 -23.57
N VAL A 80 -26.37 11.04 -24.28
CA VAL A 80 -27.71 11.10 -23.70
C VAL A 80 -28.12 9.72 -23.17
N PRO A 81 -28.51 9.59 -21.89
CA PRO A 81 -29.07 8.34 -21.35
C PRO A 81 -30.24 7.81 -22.19
N GLY A 82 -30.24 6.50 -22.47
CA GLY A 82 -31.25 5.88 -23.33
C GLY A 82 -30.99 6.01 -24.84
N SER A 83 -29.98 6.75 -25.27
CA SER A 83 -29.53 6.72 -26.67
C SER A 83 -28.86 5.40 -27.03
N HIS A 84 -28.74 5.10 -28.33
CA HIS A 84 -28.04 3.91 -28.82
C HIS A 84 -26.55 3.87 -28.38
N GLU A 85 -25.90 5.04 -28.36
CA GLU A 85 -24.51 5.18 -27.90
C GLU A 85 -24.37 4.85 -26.42
N TRP A 86 -25.32 5.32 -25.61
CA TRP A 86 -25.37 5.02 -24.19
C TRP A 86 -25.51 3.52 -23.92
N PHE A 87 -26.42 2.83 -24.63
CA PHE A 87 -26.57 1.37 -24.49
C PHE A 87 -25.30 0.61 -24.90
N SER A 88 -24.66 1.04 -25.99
CA SER A 88 -23.40 0.45 -26.45
C SER A 88 -22.30 0.60 -25.39
N TYR A 89 -22.21 1.79 -24.79
CA TYR A 89 -21.28 2.08 -23.71
C TYR A 89 -21.56 1.24 -22.46
N MET A 90 -22.80 1.23 -21.97
CA MET A 90 -23.24 0.48 -20.79
C MET A 90 -23.03 -1.02 -20.95
N HIS A 91 -23.24 -1.57 -22.15
CA HIS A 91 -22.98 -2.97 -22.44
C HIS A 91 -21.50 -3.34 -22.34
N ASN A 92 -20.60 -2.47 -22.82
CA ASN A 92 -19.16 -2.68 -22.67
C ASN A 92 -18.71 -2.56 -21.22
N LEU A 93 -19.26 -1.60 -20.47
CA LEU A 93 -19.02 -1.49 -19.03
C LEU A 93 -19.46 -2.74 -18.28
N SER A 94 -20.64 -3.28 -18.59
CA SER A 94 -21.14 -4.52 -17.98
C SER A 94 -20.19 -5.70 -18.20
N LYS A 95 -19.64 -5.86 -19.40
CA LYS A 95 -18.63 -6.91 -19.69
C LYS A 95 -17.38 -6.75 -18.82
N ILE A 96 -16.88 -5.52 -18.69
CA ILE A 96 -15.70 -5.21 -17.87
C ILE A 96 -16.01 -5.49 -16.39
N HIS A 97 -17.18 -5.06 -15.91
CA HIS A 97 -17.64 -5.28 -14.55
C HIS A 97 -17.73 -6.77 -14.20
N ILE A 98 -18.37 -7.58 -15.05
CA ILE A 98 -18.44 -9.04 -14.88
C ILE A 98 -17.04 -9.66 -14.84
N ALA A 99 -16.14 -9.25 -15.73
CA ALA A 99 -14.77 -9.77 -15.77
C ALA A 99 -13.99 -9.41 -14.49
N ASN A 100 -14.18 -8.19 -13.97
CA ASN A 100 -13.53 -7.74 -12.74
C ASN A 100 -14.08 -8.49 -11.52
N ASN A 101 -15.39 -8.70 -11.43
CA ASN A 101 -16.00 -9.47 -10.34
C ASN A 101 -15.48 -10.91 -10.34
N ARG A 102 -15.42 -11.58 -11.51
CA ARG A 102 -14.83 -12.93 -11.63
C ARG A 102 -13.38 -12.98 -11.16
N LYS A 103 -12.58 -11.96 -11.51
CA LYS A 103 -11.19 -11.85 -11.04
C LYS A 103 -11.12 -11.65 -9.52
N ALA A 104 -11.97 -10.79 -8.97
CA ALA A 104 -12.05 -10.55 -7.53
C ALA A 104 -12.46 -11.80 -6.76
N GLU A 105 -13.50 -12.51 -7.21
CA GLU A 105 -13.96 -13.79 -6.66
C GLU A 105 -12.84 -14.84 -6.68
N THR A 106 -12.16 -15.00 -7.82
CA THR A 106 -11.03 -15.95 -7.94
C THR A 106 -9.89 -15.61 -6.98
N THR A 107 -9.59 -14.32 -6.83
CA THR A 107 -8.56 -13.83 -5.91
C THR A 107 -8.95 -14.12 -4.47
N GLN A 108 -10.20 -13.84 -4.09
CA GLN A 108 -10.72 -14.10 -2.76
C GLN A 108 -10.72 -15.60 -2.43
N LEU A 109 -11.19 -16.45 -3.35
CA LEU A 109 -11.13 -17.90 -3.20
C LEU A 109 -9.70 -18.40 -2.99
N THR A 110 -8.72 -17.84 -3.73
CA THR A 110 -7.31 -18.19 -3.58
C THR A 110 -6.75 -17.75 -2.23
N ILE A 111 -7.13 -16.56 -1.75
CA ILE A 111 -6.75 -16.06 -0.42
C ILE A 111 -7.32 -16.96 0.67
N ASP A 112 -8.60 -17.32 0.59
CA ASP A 112 -9.28 -18.17 1.56
C ASP A 112 -8.70 -19.58 1.58
N GLN A 113 -8.39 -20.16 0.42
CA GLN A 113 -7.69 -21.45 0.31
C GLN A 113 -6.30 -21.38 0.96
N LYS A 114 -5.55 -20.29 0.72
CA LYS A 114 -4.25 -20.08 1.35
C LYS A 114 -4.36 -19.89 2.86
N ALA A 115 -5.37 -19.18 3.36
CA ALA A 115 -5.63 -19.00 4.78
C ALA A 115 -5.95 -20.36 5.43
N LYS A 116 -6.89 -21.12 4.87
CA LYS A 116 -7.22 -22.48 5.33
C LYS A 116 -6.00 -23.41 5.33
N ALA A 117 -5.17 -23.36 4.29
CA ALA A 117 -3.95 -24.16 4.22
C ALA A 117 -2.92 -23.74 5.28
N ARG A 118 -2.78 -22.44 5.58
CA ARG A 118 -1.91 -21.93 6.65
C ARG A 118 -2.41 -22.36 8.02
N ASP A 119 -3.70 -22.25 8.29
CA ASP A 119 -4.29 -22.65 9.56
C ASP A 119 -4.13 -24.15 9.80
N LYS A 120 -4.34 -24.97 8.76
CA LYS A 120 -4.08 -26.41 8.80
C LYS A 120 -2.62 -26.72 9.14
N ARG A 121 -1.67 -26.05 8.47
CA ARG A 121 -0.23 -26.21 8.76
C ARG A 121 0.14 -25.80 10.19
N LEU A 122 -0.41 -24.69 10.68
CA LEU A 122 -0.22 -24.25 12.07
C LEU A 122 -0.76 -25.28 13.06
N GLN A 123 -1.91 -25.88 12.77
CA GLN A 123 -2.50 -26.92 13.61
C GLN A 123 -1.65 -28.21 13.63
N GLU A 124 -1.12 -28.63 12.48
CA GLU A 124 -0.20 -29.78 12.37
C GLU A 124 1.09 -29.53 13.17
N LEU A 125 1.70 -28.35 13.02
CA LEU A 125 2.89 -27.94 13.76
C LEU A 125 2.66 -27.92 15.28
N ALA A 126 1.50 -27.42 15.71
CA ALA A 126 1.09 -27.40 17.11
C ALA A 126 0.98 -28.82 17.67
N THR A 127 0.33 -29.71 16.91
CA THR A 127 0.16 -31.13 17.27
C THR A 127 1.51 -31.82 17.43
N ASN A 128 2.42 -31.65 16.46
CA ASN A 128 3.78 -32.22 16.52
C ASN A 128 4.61 -31.67 17.69
N SER A 129 4.35 -30.42 18.10
CA SER A 129 5.04 -29.75 19.19
C SER A 129 4.38 -29.98 20.57
N GLY A 130 3.28 -30.72 20.64
CA GLY A 130 2.55 -30.99 21.88
C GLY A 130 1.89 -29.74 22.48
N THR A 131 1.43 -28.80 21.66
CA THR A 131 0.79 -27.56 22.13
C THR A 131 -0.38 -27.18 21.22
N THR A 132 -1.04 -26.07 21.51
CA THR A 132 -2.22 -25.60 20.78
C THR A 132 -1.81 -24.53 19.76
N SER A 133 -2.51 -24.47 18.62
CA SER A 133 -2.26 -23.44 17.59
C SER A 133 -2.26 -22.01 18.15
N LYS A 134 -3.16 -21.71 19.10
CA LYS A 134 -3.20 -20.43 19.85
C LYS A 134 -1.88 -20.06 20.54
N HIS A 135 -1.13 -21.06 21.01
CA HIS A 135 0.11 -20.89 21.77
C HIS A 135 1.37 -21.04 20.92
N MET A 136 1.23 -21.29 19.60
CA MET A 136 2.36 -21.53 18.71
C MET A 136 3.29 -20.34 18.56
N ASN A 137 2.74 -19.16 18.29
CA ASN A 137 3.56 -17.96 18.10
C ASN A 137 4.37 -17.63 19.36
N ASN A 138 3.77 -17.74 20.54
CA ASN A 138 4.47 -17.52 21.80
C ASN A 138 5.61 -18.55 21.95
N ARG A 139 5.33 -19.84 21.73
CA ARG A 139 6.34 -20.89 21.82
C ARG A 139 7.49 -20.66 20.84
N TRP A 140 7.22 -20.26 19.59
CA TRP A 140 8.26 -19.89 18.63
C TRP A 140 9.12 -18.76 19.15
N CYS A 141 8.52 -17.65 19.60
CA CYS A 141 9.30 -16.54 20.17
C CYS A 141 10.16 -16.99 21.37
N VAL A 142 9.64 -17.85 22.24
CA VAL A 142 10.41 -18.38 23.38
C VAL A 142 11.58 -19.25 22.92
N VAL A 143 11.36 -20.16 21.97
CA VAL A 143 12.41 -21.01 21.42
C VAL A 143 13.48 -20.17 20.72
N ASP A 144 13.08 -19.18 19.94
CA ASP A 144 13.99 -18.26 19.25
C ASP A 144 14.82 -17.47 20.26
N ASN A 145 14.17 -16.83 21.25
CA ASN A 145 14.86 -16.07 22.29
C ASN A 145 15.86 -16.93 23.07
N LEU A 146 15.48 -18.16 23.45
CA LEU A 146 16.35 -19.07 24.18
C LEU A 146 17.54 -19.49 23.32
N THR A 147 17.31 -19.76 22.03
CA THR A 147 18.35 -20.12 21.08
C THR A 147 19.33 -18.97 20.87
N THR A 148 18.82 -17.75 20.68
CA THR A 148 19.64 -16.54 20.57
C THR A 148 20.48 -16.33 21.82
N TYR A 149 19.88 -16.37 23.01
CA TYR A 149 20.59 -16.21 24.27
C TYR A 149 21.72 -17.24 24.42
N ASN A 150 21.42 -18.52 24.18
CA ASN A 150 22.40 -19.59 24.31
C ASN A 150 23.55 -19.43 23.30
N ASN A 151 23.25 -19.05 22.06
CA ASN A 151 24.27 -18.79 21.04
C ASN A 151 25.16 -17.61 21.42
N THR A 152 24.58 -16.52 21.93
CA THR A 152 25.34 -15.36 22.42
C THR A 152 26.25 -15.74 23.59
N TYR A 153 25.73 -16.47 24.58
CA TYR A 153 26.52 -16.93 25.71
C TYR A 153 27.69 -17.82 25.25
N ASN A 154 27.42 -18.83 24.42
CA ASN A 154 28.46 -19.72 23.91
C ASN A 154 29.53 -18.95 23.12
N CYS A 155 29.13 -17.96 22.32
CA CYS A 155 30.06 -17.09 21.59
C CYS A 155 30.98 -16.34 22.55
N ILE A 156 30.42 -15.65 23.55
CA ILE A 156 31.18 -14.88 24.54
C ILE A 156 32.14 -15.80 25.30
N MET A 157 31.67 -16.94 25.77
CA MET A 157 32.50 -17.90 26.52
C MET A 157 33.62 -18.49 25.67
N THR A 158 33.36 -18.75 24.39
CA THR A 158 34.37 -19.25 23.44
C THR A 158 35.46 -18.20 23.23
N VAL A 159 35.09 -16.95 22.99
CA VAL A 159 36.04 -15.84 22.86
C VAL A 159 36.85 -15.67 24.15
N HIS A 160 36.19 -15.67 25.31
CA HIS A 160 36.87 -15.54 26.59
C HIS A 160 37.89 -16.67 26.82
N ARG A 161 37.52 -17.92 26.52
CA ARG A 161 38.42 -19.07 26.63
C ARG A 161 39.64 -18.93 25.72
N ILE A 162 39.46 -18.46 24.49
CA ILE A 162 40.56 -18.20 23.56
C ILE A 162 41.48 -17.11 24.11
N LEU A 163 40.93 -16.00 24.62
CA LEU A 163 41.71 -14.91 25.20
C LEU A 163 42.54 -15.36 26.41
N LEU A 164 41.96 -16.18 27.31
CA LEU A 164 42.70 -16.74 28.44
C LEU A 164 43.86 -17.64 27.97
N TYR A 165 43.62 -18.48 26.95
CA TYR A 165 44.66 -19.32 26.38
C TYR A 165 45.81 -18.48 25.79
N VAL A 166 45.49 -17.47 24.98
CA VAL A 166 46.49 -16.58 24.38
C VAL A 166 47.28 -15.82 25.46
N LYS A 167 46.59 -15.31 26.49
CA LYS A 167 47.24 -14.62 27.62
C LYS A 167 48.22 -15.53 28.35
N HIS A 168 47.82 -16.76 28.65
CA HIS A 168 48.67 -17.75 29.31
C HIS A 168 49.90 -18.11 28.44
N GLN A 169 49.75 -18.22 27.12
CA GLN A 169 50.90 -18.40 26.23
C GLN A 169 51.84 -17.19 26.29
N HIS A 170 51.31 -15.97 26.28
CA HIS A 170 52.09 -14.74 26.32
C HIS A 170 52.83 -14.53 27.66
N GLU A 171 52.23 -14.97 28.78
CA GLU A 171 52.82 -14.92 30.12
C GLU A 171 53.92 -15.98 30.29
N ASN A 172 53.73 -17.20 29.75
CA ASN A 172 54.77 -18.25 29.79
C ASN A 172 55.98 -17.95 28.88
N HIS A 173 55.82 -17.11 27.86
CA HIS A 173 56.93 -16.62 27.03
C HIS A 173 57.64 -15.37 27.60
N LYS A 174 57.28 -14.91 28.82
CA LYS A 174 57.98 -13.83 29.53
C LYS A 174 58.60 -14.35 30.83
N LEU A 175 59.78 -14.96 30.74
CA LEU A 175 60.76 -15.03 31.83
C LEU A 175 62.15 -14.61 31.30
N PRO A 176 63.01 -14.06 32.17
CA PRO A 176 64.06 -13.11 31.82
C PRO A 176 65.32 -13.76 31.23
N ASP A 177 66.05 -12.98 30.43
CA ASP A 177 67.45 -13.24 30.06
C ASP A 177 68.32 -13.28 31.33
N GLU A 178 68.51 -14.43 31.97
CA GLU A 178 69.65 -14.65 32.89
C GLU A 178 69.93 -16.15 33.18
N TYR A 179 70.98 -16.67 32.51
CA TYR A 179 71.94 -17.76 32.82
C TYR A 179 71.53 -19.17 33.35
N LEU A 180 72.34 -20.14 32.89
CA LEU A 180 72.69 -21.47 33.44
C LEU A 180 71.97 -22.73 32.87
N THR A 181 72.66 -23.35 31.90
CA THR A 181 73.05 -24.78 31.82
C THR A 181 72.22 -25.83 32.57
N SER A 182 71.70 -26.84 31.85
CA SER A 182 72.08 -28.26 31.98
C SER A 182 71.09 -29.18 31.23
N ASP A 183 71.65 -30.21 30.60
CA ASP A 183 71.02 -31.40 30.02
C ASP A 183 69.71 -31.88 30.68
N ASP A 184 68.71 -32.27 29.87
CA ASP A 184 68.44 -33.70 29.70
C ASP A 184 67.38 -34.02 28.63
N THR A 185 67.72 -35.01 27.81
CA THR A 185 66.97 -35.58 26.70
C THR A 185 65.97 -36.61 27.20
N LYS A 186 64.65 -36.45 26.99
CA LYS A 186 63.71 -37.61 26.94
C LYS A 186 62.55 -37.41 25.96
N GLU A 187 62.61 -38.18 24.88
CA GLU A 187 61.53 -38.42 23.93
C GLU A 187 60.35 -39.14 24.61
N VAL A 188 59.11 -38.71 24.34
CA VAL A 188 57.90 -39.45 24.71
C VAL A 188 57.10 -39.79 23.45
N LYS A 189 57.02 -41.10 23.17
CA LYS A 189 56.34 -41.72 22.04
C LYS A 189 54.81 -41.57 22.14
N MET A 190 54.20 -41.03 21.08
CA MET A 190 52.75 -41.03 20.87
C MET A 190 52.26 -42.43 20.47
N ARG A 191 51.21 -42.94 21.13
CA ARG A 191 50.45 -44.12 20.67
C ARG A 191 49.13 -43.67 20.04
N PRO A 192 48.71 -44.26 18.90
CA PRO A 192 47.46 -43.88 18.24
C PRO A 192 46.23 -44.47 18.93
N LEU A 193 45.15 -43.70 18.94
CA LEU A 193 43.82 -44.08 19.42
C LEU A 193 43.14 -44.98 18.37
N LYS A 194 42.53 -46.08 18.82
CA LYS A 194 41.61 -46.91 18.05
C LYS A 194 40.23 -46.28 18.05
#